data_AF-A0A7X0CJ82-F1
#
_entry.id   AF-A0A7X0CJ82-F1
#
_cell.length_a   1.000
_cell.length_b   1.000
_cell.length_c   1.000
_cell.angle_alpha   90.00
_cell.angle_beta   90.00
_cell.angle_gamma   90.00
#
_symmetry.space_group_name_H-M   'P 1'
#
loop_
_entity.id
_entity.type
_entity.pdbx_description
1 polymer ?
#
loop_
_entity_poly.entity_id
_entity_poly.type
_entity_poly.pdbx_seq_one_letter_code
_entity_poly.pdbx_strand_id
1 'polypeptide(L)'
;MENYPITISKDKDVHHFEVGEYVHHDEDKCKYRVFENGAYVASFTPDEHDFLHICQNPGGLDEELLHLLADKIEAHHPMGINDNIRKLKL
;
A
#
# COMPACT_ATOMS: atom_id res chain seq x y z
N MET A 1 12.85 7.05 9.41
CA MET A 1 11.87 6.27 8.65
C MET A 1 10.54 6.54 9.31
N GLU A 2 9.68 7.28 8.64
CA GLU A 2 8.32 7.56 9.12
C GLU A 2 7.42 6.45 8.60
N ASN A 3 6.91 5.64 9.52
CA ASN A 3 5.89 4.65 9.20
C ASN A 3 4.54 5.30 9.48
N TYR A 4 3.57 5.13 8.59
CA TYR A 4 2.21 5.62 8.79
C TYR A 4 1.23 4.45 8.87
N PRO A 5 0.29 4.49 9.84
CA PRO A 5 -0.72 3.46 9.95
C PRO A 5 -1.80 3.66 8.87
N ILE A 6 -2.17 2.58 8.20
CA ILE A 6 -3.30 2.50 7.28
C ILE A 6 -4.34 1.56 7.90
N THR A 7 -5.55 2.05 8.09
CA THR A 7 -6.69 1.22 8.52
C THR A 7 -7.58 0.93 7.32
N ILE A 8 -7.82 -0.35 7.04
CA ILE A 8 -8.76 -0.79 6.00
C ILE A 8 -9.90 -1.54 6.68
N SER A 9 -11.12 -1.04 6.51
CA SER A 9 -12.34 -1.73 6.92
C SER A 9 -12.85 -2.51 5.71
N LYS A 10 -12.73 -3.84 5.76
CA LYS A 10 -13.29 -4.73 4.73
C LYS A 10 -14.39 -5.58 5.36
N ASP A 11 -15.58 -5.55 4.77
CA ASP A 11 -16.78 -6.19 5.29
C ASP A 11 -17.10 -5.81 6.75
N LYS A 12 -16.68 -6.64 7.70
CA LYS A 12 -16.85 -6.45 9.15
C LYS A 12 -15.53 -6.44 9.92
N ASP A 13 -14.42 -6.66 9.23
CA ASP A 13 -13.10 -6.76 9.82
C ASP A 13 -12.31 -5.48 9.56
N VAL A 14 -11.67 -4.99 10.62
CA VAL A 14 -10.84 -3.78 10.57
C VAL A 14 -9.38 -4.22 10.64
N HIS A 15 -8.73 -4.14 9.50
CA HIS A 15 -7.31 -4.46 9.37
C HIS A 15 -6.47 -3.22 9.63
N HIS A 16 -5.50 -3.36 10.53
CA HIS A 16 -4.55 -2.31 10.87
C HIS A 16 -3.20 -2.66 10.26
N PHE A 17 -2.83 -1.88 9.26
CA PHE A 17 -1.57 -1.99 8.57
C PHE A 17 -0.65 -0.83 8.94
N GLU A 18 0.64 -1.06 8.87
CA GLU A 18 1.68 -0.05 9.05
C GLU A 18 2.54 -0.05 7.80
N VAL A 19 2.61 1.09 7.13
CA VAL A 19 3.41 1.23 5.91
C VAL A 19 4.62 2.09 6.21
N GLY A 20 5.81 1.55 5.91
CA GLY A 20 7.07 2.29 5.97
C GLY A 20 7.68 2.43 4.59
N GLU A 21 8.15 3.63 4.25
CA GLU A 21 9.01 3.86 3.09
C GLU A 21 10.47 3.54 3.46
N TYR A 22 11.05 2.57 2.77
CA TYR A 22 12.43 2.13 2.95
C TYR A 22 13.21 2.40 1.67
N VAL A 23 14.06 3.44 1.71
CA VAL A 23 15.02 3.73 0.65
C VAL A 23 16.28 2.91 0.92
N HIS A 24 16.25 1.61 0.61
CA HIS A 24 17.50 0.84 0.61
C HIS A 24 18.26 1.11 -0.69
N HIS A 25 19.55 1.41 -0.55
CA HIS A 25 20.49 1.78 -1.62
C HIS A 25 20.86 0.62 -2.56
N ASP A 26 20.32 -0.56 -2.31
CA ASP A 26 20.60 -1.78 -3.03
C ASP A 26 19.30 -2.19 -3.72
N GLU A 27 19.31 -2.16 -5.06
CA GLU A 27 18.68 -2.99 -6.11
C GLU A 27 17.36 -3.76 -5.87
N ASP A 28 16.87 -3.88 -4.64
CA ASP A 28 15.58 -4.42 -4.22
C ASP A 28 14.50 -3.37 -4.45
N LYS A 29 13.77 -3.57 -5.56
CA LYS A 29 12.72 -2.70 -6.08
C LYS A 29 11.65 -2.33 -5.04
N CYS A 30 11.47 -3.11 -3.98
CA CYS A 30 10.40 -2.90 -2.99
C CYS A 30 10.65 -1.70 -2.04
N LYS A 31 10.24 -0.49 -2.45
CA LYS A 31 10.39 0.75 -1.68
C LYS A 31 9.45 0.86 -0.47
N TYR A 32 8.26 0.26 -0.51
CA TYR A 32 7.27 0.33 0.57
C TYR A 32 7.06 -1.04 1.20
N ARG A 33 7.04 -1.10 2.53
CA ARG A 33 6.80 -2.34 3.29
C ARG A 33 5.57 -2.18 4.16
N VAL A 34 4.71 -3.18 4.14
CA VAL A 34 3.45 -3.23 4.88
C VAL A 34 3.53 -4.31 5.94
N PHE A 35 3.22 -3.90 7.16
CA PHE A 35 3.18 -4.76 8.33
C PHE A 35 1.76 -4.80 8.88
N GLU A 36 1.30 -5.95 9.34
CA GLU A 36 0.03 -6.10 10.05
C GLU A 36 0.35 -6.72 11.42
N ASN A 37 -0.05 -6.06 12.51
CA ASN A 37 0.29 -6.49 13.89
C ASN A 37 1.81 -6.76 14.08
N GLY A 38 2.67 -6.00 13.40
CA GLY A 38 4.13 -6.18 13.43
C GLY A 38 4.68 -7.33 12.57
N ALA A 39 3.82 -8.08 11.87
CA ALA A 39 4.22 -9.10 10.90
C ALA A 39 4.31 -8.51 9.49
N TYR A 40 5.39 -8.81 8.76
CA TYR A 40 5.53 -8.38 7.37
C TYR A 40 4.58 -9.18 6.48
N VAL A 41 3.58 -8.49 5.91
CA VAL A 41 2.50 -9.12 5.13
C VAL A 41 2.60 -8.82 3.65
N ALA A 42 3.08 -7.63 3.28
CA ALA A 42 3.20 -7.22 1.88
C ALA A 42 4.25 -6.14 1.66
N SER A 43 4.66 -5.94 0.41
CA SER A 43 5.48 -4.80 -0.01
C SER A 43 5.09 -4.32 -1.39
N PHE A 44 5.39 -3.04 -1.65
CA PHE A 44 5.09 -2.38 -2.91
C PHE A 44 6.35 -1.70 -3.47
N THR A 45 6.40 -1.61 -4.79
CA THR A 45 7.44 -0.92 -5.56
C THR A 45 6.77 0.11 -6.47
N PRO A 46 7.30 1.33 -6.59
CA PRO A 46 6.93 2.17 -7.72
C PRO A 46 7.46 1.55 -9.02
N ASP A 47 6.65 1.55 -10.07
CA ASP A 47 7.07 1.21 -11.43
C ASP A 47 7.61 2.45 -12.18
N GLU A 48 8.06 2.32 -13.43
CA GLU A 48 8.64 3.40 -14.24
C GLU A 48 7.65 4.56 -14.49
N HIS A 49 6.36 4.32 -14.27
CA HIS A 49 5.28 5.31 -14.37
C HIS A 49 4.84 5.88 -13.00
N ASP A 50 5.62 5.69 -11.93
CA ASP A 50 5.32 6.09 -10.55
C ASP A 50 4.08 5.40 -9.93
N PHE A 51 3.53 4.37 -10.57
CA PHE A 51 2.43 3.58 -10.00
C PHE A 51 2.96 2.56 -9.00
N LEU A 52 2.25 2.42 -7.87
CA LEU A 52 2.58 1.43 -6.85
C LEU A 52 2.12 0.02 -7.26
N HIS A 53 3.08 -0.85 -7.53
CA HIS A 53 2.88 -2.26 -7.83
C HIS A 53 3.23 -3.15 -6.63
N ILE A 54 2.52 -4.27 -6.52
CA ILE A 54 2.80 -5.30 -5.50
C ILE A 54 4.16 -5.93 -5.79
N CYS A 55 5.08 -5.83 -4.84
CA CYS A 55 6.42 -6.38 -4.93
C CYS A 55 6.48 -7.78 -4.34
N GLN A 56 5.97 -7.96 -3.11
CA GLN A 56 5.86 -9.26 -2.45
C GLN A 56 4.58 -9.31 -1.61
N ASN A 57 3.96 -10.49 -1.51
CA ASN A 57 2.78 -10.75 -0.69
C ASN A 57 2.94 -12.04 0.13
N PRO A 58 3.90 -12.11 1.08
CA PRO A 58 4.08 -13.29 1.92
C PRO A 58 2.91 -13.53 2.88
N GLY A 59 2.15 -12.49 3.22
CA GLY A 59 0.96 -12.58 4.06
C GLY A 59 -0.24 -13.20 3.35
N GLY A 60 -0.16 -13.43 2.04
CA GLY A 60 -1.28 -13.98 1.26
C GLY A 60 -2.52 -13.09 1.29
N LEU A 61 -2.32 -11.76 1.35
CA LEU A 61 -3.42 -10.80 1.31
C LEU A 61 -4.19 -10.95 -0.01
N ASP A 62 -5.51 -10.86 0.07
CA ASP A 62 -6.37 -10.82 -1.11
C ASP A 62 -5.97 -9.66 -2.03
N GLU A 63 -6.15 -9.85 -3.34
CA GLU A 63 -5.87 -8.84 -4.36
C GLU A 63 -6.59 -7.52 -4.05
N GLU A 64 -7.84 -7.58 -3.59
CA GLU A 64 -8.60 -6.41 -3.19
C GLU A 64 -7.96 -5.63 -2.03
N LEU A 65 -7.42 -6.33 -1.02
CA LEU A 65 -6.70 -5.71 0.09
C LEU A 65 -5.41 -5.05 -0.40
N LEU A 66 -4.69 -5.69 -1.31
CA LEU A 66 -3.49 -5.14 -1.92
C LEU A 66 -3.80 -3.89 -2.75
N HIS A 67 -4.89 -3.90 -3.51
CA HIS A 67 -5.36 -2.73 -4.26
C HIS A 67 -5.75 -1.58 -3.33
N LEU A 68 -6.47 -1.86 -2.24
CA LEU A 68 -6.82 -0.85 -1.23
C LEU A 68 -5.60 -0.28 -0.51
N LEU A 69 -4.59 -1.12 -0.24
CA LEU A 69 -3.31 -0.67 0.32
C LEU A 69 -2.58 0.26 -0.66
N ALA A 70 -2.45 -0.12 -1.93
CA ALA A 70 -1.83 0.71 -2.95
C ALA A 70 -2.54 2.07 -3.06
N ASP A 71 -3.88 2.07 -3.14
CA ASP A 71 -4.70 3.29 -3.21
C ASP A 71 -4.49 4.20 -1.99
N LYS A 72 -4.44 3.62 -0.78
CA LYS A 72 -4.18 4.37 0.45
C LYS A 72 -2.77 4.94 0.53
N ILE A 73 -1.78 4.20 0.04
CA ILE A 73 -0.39 4.65 -0.05
C ILE A 73 -0.33 5.82 -1.05
N GLU A 74 -0.87 5.65 -2.25
CA GLU A 74 -0.92 6.70 -3.29
C GLU A 74 -1.66 7.96 -2.81
N ALA A 75 -2.80 7.81 -2.13
CA ALA A 75 -3.57 8.92 -1.58
C ALA A 75 -2.83 9.69 -0.48
N HIS A 76 -1.90 9.04 0.22
CA HIS A 76 -1.06 9.69 1.23
C HIS A 76 0.14 10.42 0.60
N HIS A 77 0.52 10.09 -0.65
CA HIS A 77 1.57 10.81 -1.35
C HIS A 77 1.05 12.19 -1.80
N PRO A 78 1.75 13.30 -1.46
CA PRO A 78 1.30 14.66 -1.80
C PRO A 78 1.30 14.99 -3.30
N MET A 79 1.75 14.07 -4.16
CA MET A 79 1.69 14.18 -5.62
C MET A 79 0.87 13.02 -6.20
N GLY A 80 -0.46 13.14 -6.18
CA GLY A 80 -1.30 12.09 -6.76
C GLY A 80 -2.79 12.29 -6.64
N ILE A 81 -3.30 13.52 -6.76
CA ILE A 81 -4.74 13.72 -6.98
C ILE A 81 -5.08 13.13 -8.35
N ASN A 82 -5.56 11.90 -8.38
CA ASN A 82 -6.39 11.41 -9.46
C ASN A 82 -7.81 11.16 -8.92
N ASP A 83 -8.59 12.24 -8.96
CA ASP A 83 -10.00 12.38 -8.55
C ASP A 83 -10.98 11.49 -9.38
N ASN A 84 -10.59 10.29 -9.80
CA ASN A 84 -11.41 9.45 -10.69
C ASN A 84 -12.26 8.40 -9.97
N ILE A 85 -12.10 8.19 -8.65
CA ILE A 85 -12.86 7.17 -7.89
C ILE A 85 -14.16 7.74 -7.28
N ARG A 86 -14.54 8.99 -7.60
CA ARG A 86 -15.86 9.54 -7.20
C ARG A 86 -17.00 9.22 -8.17
N LYS A 87 -16.77 8.44 -9.23
CA LYS A 87 -17.76 8.24 -10.30
C LYS A 87 -18.32 6.81 -10.45
N LEU A 88 -18.38 6.03 -9.37
CA LEU A 88 -19.08 4.73 -9.35
C LEU A 88 -20.30 4.69 -8.40
N LYS A 89 -20.81 5.86 -8.00
CA LYS A 89 -22.19 6.01 -7.56
C LYS A 89 -22.95 6.87 -8.55
N LEU A 90 -23.63 6.24 -9.51
CA LEU A 90 -24.95 6.67 -9.97
C LEU A 90 -25.72 5.47 -10.49
#